data_AF-A0A354MEE5-F1
#
_entry.id   AF-A0A354MEE5-F1
#
_cell.length_a   1.000
_cell.length_b   1.000
_cell.length_c   1.000
_cell.angle_alpha   90.00
_cell.angle_beta   90.00
_cell.angle_gamma   90.00
#
_symmetry.space_group_name_H-M   'P 1'
#
loop_
_entity.id
_entity.type
_entity.pdbx_description
1 polymer ?
#
loop_
_entity_poly.entity_id
_entity_poly.type
_entity_poly.pdbx_seq_one_letter_code
_entity_poly.pdbx_strand_id
1 'polypeptide(L)'
;MPVYHFHDGFLKYTCIMRKKYPKTLRKIKIEEELIPQRFLQASRGWIKYKPLLTYILDKNNYKSKMEKVKKQLETSIPEINKLFKDYDFNILIGDLEKYSKNVEKHYKEYLKTNEIWNRLKEENL
;
A
#
# COMPACT_ATOMS: atom_id res chain seq x y z
N MET A 1 -6.51 2.90 -16.95
CA MET A 1 -5.09 3.24 -16.72
C MET A 1 -4.86 3.17 -15.22
N PRO A 2 -3.95 2.33 -14.68
CA PRO A 2 -3.74 2.30 -13.24
C PRO A 2 -3.17 3.65 -12.80
N VAL A 3 -3.76 4.22 -11.76
CA VAL A 3 -3.51 5.57 -11.20
C VAL A 3 -2.03 5.79 -10.80
N TYR A 4 -1.21 4.73 -10.84
CA TYR A 4 0.21 4.74 -10.54
C TYR A 4 1.12 5.38 -11.59
N HIS A 5 0.63 5.66 -12.80
CA HIS A 5 1.41 6.30 -13.87
C HIS A 5 1.93 7.70 -13.49
N PHE A 6 1.30 8.38 -12.52
CA PHE A 6 1.75 9.69 -12.06
C PHE A 6 3.11 9.64 -11.36
N HIS A 7 3.36 8.63 -10.52
CA HIS A 7 4.62 8.48 -9.79
C HIS A 7 5.78 8.09 -10.71
N ASP A 8 5.48 7.46 -11.84
CA ASP A 8 6.48 6.93 -12.76
C ASP A 8 7.27 8.06 -13.44
N GLY A 9 6.64 9.22 -13.68
CA GLY A 9 7.33 10.41 -14.17
C GLY A 9 8.40 10.93 -13.18
N PHE A 10 8.08 10.99 -11.88
CA PHE A 10 9.04 11.43 -10.86
C PHE A 10 10.19 10.46 -10.64
N LEU A 11 9.91 9.15 -10.73
CA LEU A 11 10.95 8.11 -10.64
C LEU A 11 11.87 8.11 -11.86
N LYS A 12 11.33 8.37 -13.06
CA LYS A 12 12.10 8.43 -14.30
C LYS A 12 12.97 9.69 -14.39
N TYR A 13 12.44 10.80 -13.88
CA TYR A 13 13.10 12.10 -13.90
C TYR A 13 13.44 12.56 -12.48
N THR A 14 14.28 11.80 -11.78
CA THR A 14 14.74 12.14 -10.41
C THR A 14 15.38 13.54 -10.33
N CYS A 15 15.88 14.05 -11.45
CA CYS A 15 16.41 15.39 -11.60
C CYS A 15 15.38 16.52 -11.44
N ILE A 16 14.07 16.24 -11.56
CA ILE A 16 12.99 17.21 -11.29
C ILE A 16 13.06 17.70 -9.84
N MET A 17 13.37 16.81 -8.89
CA MET A 17 13.56 17.17 -7.47
C MET A 17 14.74 18.12 -7.25
N ARG A 18 15.64 18.25 -8.23
CA ARG A 18 16.79 19.16 -8.24
C ARG A 18 16.58 20.36 -9.15
N LYS A 19 15.32 20.69 -9.50
CA LYS A 19 14.94 21.80 -10.40
C LYS A 19 15.55 21.69 -11.82
N LYS A 20 15.96 20.50 -12.24
CA LYS A 20 16.50 20.26 -13.58
C LYS A 20 15.46 19.53 -14.42
N TYR A 21 14.74 20.28 -15.24
CA TYR A 21 13.64 19.77 -16.04
C TYR A 21 14.14 19.14 -17.35
N PRO A 22 13.60 17.98 -17.75
CA PRO A 22 13.95 17.36 -19.03
C PRO A 22 13.44 18.23 -20.20
N LYS A 23 14.24 18.34 -21.26
CA LYS A 23 13.84 19.08 -22.49
C LYS A 23 12.69 18.41 -23.25
N THR A 24 12.55 17.09 -23.08
CA THR A 24 11.47 16.28 -23.68
C THR A 24 11.00 15.21 -22.71
N LEU A 25 9.69 15.03 -22.60
CA LEU A 25 9.06 13.94 -21.84
C LEU A 25 8.89 12.73 -22.76
N ARG A 26 9.48 11.60 -22.39
CA ARG A 26 9.31 10.34 -23.12
C ARG A 26 8.00 9.68 -22.69
N LYS A 27 7.28 9.10 -23.64
CA LYS A 27 6.10 8.28 -23.36
C LYS A 27 6.55 7.06 -22.53
N ILE A 28 5.94 6.87 -21.36
CA ILE A 28 6.22 5.70 -20.52
C ILE A 28 5.67 4.49 -21.27
N LYS A 29 6.55 3.54 -21.63
CA LYS A 29 6.14 2.28 -22.22
C LYS A 29 5.75 1.32 -21.10
N ILE A 30 4.61 0.65 -21.27
CA ILE A 30 4.12 -0.35 -20.29
C ILE A 30 5.06 -1.56 -20.22
N GLU A 31 5.86 -1.78 -21.27
CA GLU A 31 6.90 -2.81 -21.35
C GLU A 31 8.15 -2.53 -20.50
N GLU A 32 8.24 -1.39 -19.79
CA GLU A 32 9.34 -1.17 -18.84
C GLU A 32 9.14 -2.12 -17.63
N GLU A 33 9.94 -3.19 -17.58
CA GLU A 33 9.93 -4.40 -16.74
C GLU A 33 9.54 -4.29 -15.25
N LEU A 34 9.38 -3.09 -14.67
CA LEU A 34 9.17 -2.87 -13.24
C LEU A 34 7.75 -2.42 -12.86
N ILE A 35 6.85 -2.17 -13.81
CA ILE A 35 5.50 -1.67 -13.49
C ILE A 35 4.67 -2.68 -12.69
N PRO A 36 4.55 -3.97 -13.10
CA PRO A 36 3.74 -4.93 -12.35
C PRO A 36 4.31 -5.21 -10.96
N GLN A 37 5.64 -5.30 -10.84
CA GLN A 37 6.32 -5.45 -9.55
C GLN A 37 6.00 -4.30 -8.62
N ARG A 38 6.12 -3.05 -9.09
CA ARG A 38 5.81 -1.87 -8.28
C ARG A 38 4.34 -1.82 -7.89
N PHE A 39 3.45 -2.16 -8.80
CA PHE A 39 2.02 -2.22 -8.51
C PHE A 39 1.70 -3.28 -7.45
N LEU A 40 2.30 -4.48 -7.55
CA LEU A 40 2.18 -5.51 -6.53
C LEU A 40 2.70 -5.04 -5.18
N GLN A 41 3.90 -4.45 -5.13
CA GLN A 41 4.49 -3.97 -3.87
C GLN A 41 3.68 -2.84 -3.22
N ALA A 42 3.18 -1.90 -4.02
CA ALA A 42 2.27 -0.87 -3.55
C ALA A 42 0.99 -1.47 -2.97
N SER A 43 0.39 -2.44 -3.68
CA SER A 43 -0.81 -3.14 -3.23
C SER A 43 -0.56 -3.88 -1.91
N ARG A 44 0.58 -4.56 -1.78
CA ARG A 44 0.99 -5.21 -0.52
C ARG A 44 1.10 -4.20 0.62
N GLY A 45 1.71 -3.04 0.38
CA GLY A 45 1.80 -1.97 1.39
C GLY A 45 0.42 -1.53 1.89
N TRP A 46 -0.51 -1.26 0.97
CA TRP A 46 -1.88 -0.87 1.31
C TRP A 46 -2.64 -1.96 2.06
N ILE A 47 -2.51 -3.22 1.63
CA ILE A 47 -3.17 -4.35 2.28
C ILE A 47 -2.68 -4.56 3.71
N LYS A 48 -1.38 -4.41 3.96
CA LYS A 48 -0.80 -4.52 5.30
C LYS A 48 -1.26 -3.39 6.23
N TYR A 49 -1.39 -2.18 5.69
CA TYR A 49 -1.79 -0.99 6.43
C TYR A 49 -3.30 -0.94 6.74
N LYS A 50 -4.15 -1.40 5.81
CA LYS A 50 -5.61 -1.26 5.86
C LYS A 50 -6.26 -1.82 7.14
N PRO A 51 -5.86 -2.99 7.69
CA PRO A 51 -6.41 -3.50 8.95
C PRO A 51 -6.23 -2.52 10.11
N LEU A 52 -5.00 -2.06 10.36
CA LEU A 52 -4.70 -1.18 11.48
C LEU A 52 -5.46 0.16 11.37
N LEU A 53 -5.42 0.78 10.18
CA LEU A 53 -6.16 2.02 9.94
C LEU A 53 -7.66 1.84 10.22
N THR A 54 -8.25 0.75 9.71
CA THR A 54 -9.68 0.49 9.91
C THR A 54 -10.01 0.24 11.37
N TYR A 55 -9.15 -0.47 12.09
CA TYR A 55 -9.33 -0.76 13.51
C TYR A 55 -9.26 0.50 14.38
N ILE A 56 -8.36 1.43 14.04
CA ILE A 56 -8.26 2.74 14.71
C ILE A 56 -9.52 3.57 14.47
N LEU A 57 -10.01 3.62 13.23
CA LEU A 57 -11.11 4.51 12.85
C LEU A 57 -12.50 3.97 13.20
N ASP A 58 -12.72 2.66 13.11
CA ASP A 58 -14.03 2.05 13.31
C ASP A 58 -13.89 0.59 13.75
N LYS A 59 -13.52 0.43 15.03
CA LYS A 59 -13.35 -0.87 15.67
C LYS A 59 -14.63 -1.71 15.69
N ASN A 60 -15.79 -1.07 15.85
CA ASN A 60 -17.09 -1.76 15.97
C ASN A 60 -17.45 -2.51 14.68
N ASN A 61 -17.18 -1.91 13.52
CA ASN A 61 -17.44 -2.54 12.22
C ASN A 61 -16.20 -3.18 11.59
N TYR A 62 -15.12 -3.36 12.36
CA TYR A 62 -13.84 -3.83 11.83
C TYR A 62 -13.97 -5.18 11.09
N LYS A 63 -14.58 -6.17 11.74
CA LYS A 63 -14.71 -7.53 11.18
C LYS A 63 -15.47 -7.52 9.86
N SER A 64 -16.64 -6.88 9.82
CA SER A 64 -17.45 -6.80 8.59
C SER A 64 -16.75 -6.06 7.46
N LYS A 65 -15.98 -5.00 7.78
CA LYS A 65 -15.16 -4.29 6.80
C LYS A 65 -14.02 -5.14 6.26
N MET A 66 -13.32 -5.92 7.08
CA MET A 66 -12.25 -6.81 6.61
C MET A 66 -12.78 -7.95 5.75
N GLU A 67 -13.92 -8.54 6.11
CA GLU A 67 -14.60 -9.54 5.28
C GLU A 67 -15.00 -8.97 3.91
N LYS A 68 -15.50 -7.74 3.89
CA LYS A 68 -15.81 -7.05 2.63
C LYS A 68 -14.58 -6.87 1.76
N VAL A 69 -13.46 -6.41 2.33
CA VAL A 69 -12.20 -6.25 1.59
C VAL A 69 -11.72 -7.59 1.06
N LYS A 70 -11.76 -8.66 1.86
CA LYS A 70 -11.38 -10.01 1.45
C LYS A 70 -12.19 -10.48 0.23
N LYS A 71 -13.52 -10.38 0.29
CA LYS A 71 -14.40 -10.74 -0.84
C LYS A 71 -14.11 -9.94 -2.12
N GLN A 72 -13.82 -8.64 -1.97
CA GLN A 72 -13.46 -7.79 -3.10
C GLN A 72 -12.13 -8.21 -3.73
N LEU A 73 -11.15 -8.62 -2.92
CA LEU A 73 -9.88 -9.16 -3.42
C LEU A 73 -10.08 -10.50 -4.12
N GLU A 74 -10.81 -11.44 -3.52
CA GLU A 74 -11.12 -12.74 -4.12
C GLU A 74 -11.81 -12.62 -5.48
N THR A 75 -12.63 -11.57 -5.66
CA THR A 75 -13.32 -11.30 -6.93
C THR A 75 -12.42 -10.62 -7.97
N SER A 76 -11.52 -9.73 -7.54
CA SER A 76 -10.72 -8.90 -8.46
C SER A 76 -9.36 -9.49 -8.84
N ILE A 77 -8.72 -10.23 -7.93
CA ILE A 77 -7.40 -10.83 -8.15
C ILE A 77 -7.34 -11.73 -9.39
N PRO A 78 -8.34 -12.59 -9.69
CA PRO A 78 -8.32 -13.41 -10.89
C PRO A 78 -8.16 -12.60 -12.18
N GLU A 79 -8.84 -11.46 -12.30
CA GLU A 79 -8.72 -10.57 -13.46
C GLU A 79 -7.38 -9.83 -13.48
N ILE A 80 -6.86 -9.43 -12.33
CA ILE A 80 -5.53 -8.80 -12.22
C ILE A 80 -4.42 -9.78 -12.64
N ASN A 81 -4.48 -11.04 -12.21
CA ASN A 81 -3.52 -12.07 -12.60
C ASN A 81 -3.56 -12.37 -14.10
N LYS A 82 -4.73 -12.27 -14.76
CA LYS A 82 -4.81 -12.37 -16.24
C LYS A 82 -4.06 -11.24 -16.94
N LEU A 83 -4.09 -10.04 -16.36
CA LEU A 83 -3.39 -8.86 -16.90
C LEU A 83 -1.88 -8.89 -16.63
N PHE A 84 -1.45 -9.45 -15.50
CA PHE A 84 -0.05 -9.50 -15.07
C PHE A 84 0.41 -10.96 -14.89
N LYS A 85 0.56 -11.68 -16.01
CA LYS A 85 0.79 -13.14 -16.03
C LYS A 85 1.99 -13.63 -15.21
N ASP A 86 3.04 -12.81 -15.10
CA ASP A 86 4.28 -13.19 -14.39
C ASP A 86 4.24 -12.89 -12.87
N TYR A 87 3.11 -12.39 -12.35
CA TYR A 87 2.98 -11.94 -10.98
C TYR A 87 1.76 -12.57 -10.31
N ASP A 88 1.95 -13.04 -9.08
CA ASP A 88 0.87 -13.63 -8.28
C ASP A 88 0.33 -12.64 -7.24
N PHE A 89 -0.86 -12.10 -7.50
CA PHE A 89 -1.56 -11.20 -6.58
C PHE A 89 -2.32 -11.95 -5.46
N ASN A 90 -2.41 -13.29 -5.48
CA ASN A 90 -3.05 -14.05 -4.40
C ASN A 90 -2.36 -13.85 -3.05
N ILE A 91 -1.07 -13.48 -3.06
CA ILE A 91 -0.33 -13.09 -1.86
C ILE A 91 -0.99 -11.96 -1.06
N LEU A 92 -1.80 -11.10 -1.71
CA LEU A 92 -2.54 -10.03 -1.04
C LEU A 92 -3.60 -10.58 -0.09
N ILE A 93 -4.23 -11.71 -0.39
CA ILE A 93 -5.22 -12.33 0.50
C ILE A 93 -4.52 -12.80 1.78
N GLY A 94 -3.39 -13.52 1.63
CA GLY A 94 -2.59 -13.98 2.76
C GLY A 94 -2.03 -12.83 3.61
N ASP A 95 -1.55 -11.75 2.97
CA ASP A 95 -1.11 -10.55 3.68
C ASP A 95 -2.29 -9.91 4.46
N LEU A 96 -3.48 -9.80 3.86
CA LEU A 96 -4.67 -9.25 4.53
C LEU A 96 -5.04 -10.06 5.78
N GLU A 97 -5.12 -11.39 5.65
CA GLU A 97 -5.47 -12.29 6.75
C GLU A 97 -4.45 -12.22 7.88
N LYS A 98 -3.15 -12.26 7.54
CA LYS A 98 -2.07 -12.16 8.51
C LYS A 98 -2.13 -10.85 9.30
N TYR A 99 -2.30 -9.72 8.62
CA TYR A 99 -2.33 -8.42 9.29
C TYR A 99 -3.65 -8.17 10.03
N SER A 100 -4.75 -8.70 9.51
CA SER A 100 -6.06 -8.63 10.16
C SER A 100 -6.09 -9.45 11.46
N LYS A 101 -5.52 -10.67 11.46
CA LYS A 101 -5.41 -11.52 12.65
C LYS A 101 -4.58 -10.87 13.76
N ASN A 102 -3.54 -10.11 13.38
CA ASN A 102 -2.62 -9.46 14.31
C ASN A 102 -3.01 -8.01 14.67
N VAL A 103 -4.19 -7.54 14.24
CA VAL A 103 -4.55 -6.11 14.32
C VAL A 103 -4.56 -5.57 15.75
N GLU A 104 -4.97 -6.36 16.73
CA GLU A 104 -5.01 -5.93 18.13
C GLU A 104 -3.60 -5.74 18.70
N LYS A 105 -2.67 -6.62 18.31
CA LYS A 105 -1.26 -6.49 18.68
C LYS A 105 -0.68 -5.22 18.06
N HIS A 106 -0.89 -5.01 16.76
CA HIS A 106 -0.42 -3.81 16.07
C HIS A 106 -1.02 -2.53 16.66
N TYR A 107 -2.29 -2.57 17.10
CA TYR A 107 -2.94 -1.45 17.76
C TYR A 107 -2.30 -1.12 19.11
N LYS A 108 -1.95 -2.14 19.92
CA LYS A 108 -1.21 -1.94 21.18
C LYS A 108 0.17 -1.35 20.94
N GLU A 109 0.89 -1.83 19.93
CA GLU A 109 2.20 -1.30 19.52
C GLU A 109 2.10 0.16 19.05
N TYR A 110 1.05 0.49 18.29
CA TYR A 110 0.73 1.86 17.88
C TYR A 110 0.52 2.79 19.08
N LEU A 111 -0.29 2.39 20.07
CA LEU A 111 -0.51 3.19 21.28
C LEU A 111 0.78 3.43 22.06
N LYS A 112 1.58 2.38 22.28
CA LYS A 112 2.87 2.47 22.97
C LYS A 112 3.85 3.40 22.26
N THR A 113 3.87 3.36 20.92
CA THR A 113 4.75 4.21 20.11
C THR A 113 4.35 5.68 20.25
N ASN A 114 3.05 5.98 20.23
CA ASN A 114 2.56 7.34 20.45
C ASN A 114 2.84 7.86 21.86
N GLU A 115 2.72 7.01 22.88
CA GLU A 115 3.06 7.36 24.27
C GLU A 115 4.54 7.80 24.38
N ILE A 116 5.45 6.98 23.84
CA ILE A 116 6.89 7.30 23.82
C ILE A 116 7.14 8.60 23.04
N TRP A 117 6.50 8.76 21.88
CA TRP A 117 6.68 9.94 21.04
C TRP A 117 6.18 11.22 21.71
N ASN A 118 5.09 11.16 22.48
CA ASN A 118 4.58 12.30 23.22
C ASN A 118 5.54 12.71 24.35
N ARG A 119 6.08 11.74 25.10
CA ARG A 119 7.10 12.00 26.13
C ARG A 119 8.33 12.68 25.55
N LEU A 120 8.84 12.18 24.43
CA LEU A 120 10.00 12.78 23.75
C LEU A 120 9.73 14.22 23.30
N LYS A 121 8.50 14.55 22.91
CA LYS A 121 8.16 15.94 22.55
C LYS A 121 8.11 16.85 23.78
N GLU A 122 7.56 16.35 24.88
CA GLU A 122 7.46 17.08 26.15
C GLU A 122 8.85 17.30 26.79
N GLU A 123 9.78 16.36 26.65
CA GLU A 123 11.16 16.47 27.16
C GLU A 123 12.07 17.36 26.28
N ASN A 124 11.69 17.64 25.03
CA ASN A 124 12.43 18.51 24.09
C ASN A 124 11.78 19.90 23.90
N LEU A 125 10.81 20.25 24.75
CA LEU A 125 10.19 21.57 24.88
C LEU A 125 10.61 22.20 26.21
#